data_AF-A0A853IHW2-F1
#
_entry.id   AF-A0A853IHW2-F1
#
_cell.length_a   1.000
_cell.length_b   1.000
_cell.length_c   1.000
_cell.angle_alpha   90.00
_cell.angle_beta   90.00
_cell.angle_gamma   90.00
#
_symmetry.space_group_name_H-M   'P 1'
#
loop_
_entity.id
_entity.type
_entity.pdbx_description
1 polymer ?
#
loop_
_entity_poly.entity_id
_entity_poly.type
_entity_poly.pdbx_seq_one_letter_code
_entity_poly.pdbx_strand_id
1 'polypeptide(L)'
;MKSSKEILKYCASICEGDGVSPRLEKTAQQFSKQNNQRLCRQAQKWIHYAIQELGLHHWTVQRVNMSDNRAALIIELAPLQPVNLSEVQQVHGWLQSNQGQIRAVVAEGLHRKSVPSFNFQILMEDENYA
;
A
#
# COMPACT_ATOMS: atom_id res chain seq x y z
N MET A 1 2.60 -61.07 9.10
CA MET A 1 2.82 -60.00 10.09
C MET A 1 3.73 -58.97 9.45
N LYS A 2 3.28 -57.71 9.29
CA LYS A 2 4.10 -56.63 8.73
C LYS A 2 5.10 -56.17 9.79
N SER A 3 6.38 -56.12 9.43
CA SER A 3 7.48 -55.81 10.35
C SER A 3 7.43 -54.34 10.78
N SER A 4 7.84 -54.03 12.01
CA SER A 4 7.90 -52.66 12.56
C SER A 4 8.68 -51.67 11.68
N LYS A 5 9.54 -52.16 10.76
CA LYS A 5 10.24 -51.33 9.77
C LYS A 5 9.34 -50.81 8.65
N GLU A 6 8.22 -51.48 8.33
CA GLU A 6 7.27 -51.00 7.31
C GLU A 6 6.38 -49.87 7.83
N ILE A 7 6.11 -49.83 9.15
CA ILE A 7 5.26 -48.81 9.78
C ILE A 7 5.93 -47.43 9.75
N LEU A 8 7.26 -47.38 9.93
CA LEU A 8 8.05 -46.14 9.86
C LEU A 8 8.00 -45.46 8.48
N LYS A 9 7.70 -46.20 7.41
CA LYS A 9 7.56 -45.66 6.05
C LYS A 9 6.28 -44.81 5.89
N TYR A 10 5.33 -44.93 6.82
CA TYR A 10 4.09 -44.16 6.88
C TYR A 10 4.10 -43.09 7.98
N CYS A 11 5.21 -42.92 8.71
CA CYS A 11 5.36 -41.85 9.67
C CYS A 11 5.52 -40.53 8.92
N ALA A 12 4.41 -39.79 8.86
CA ALA A 12 4.20 -38.44 8.37
C ALA A 12 5.49 -37.64 8.10
N SER A 13 5.77 -37.42 6.82
CA SER A 13 6.64 -36.34 6.37
C SER A 13 6.00 -35.02 6.83
N ILE A 14 6.60 -34.35 7.82
CA ILE A 14 6.17 -33.01 8.24
C ILE A 14 6.35 -32.08 7.05
N CYS A 15 5.25 -31.57 6.52
CA CYS A 15 5.24 -30.61 5.42
C CYS A 15 5.19 -29.18 5.95
N GLU A 16 5.60 -28.20 5.14
CA GLU A 16 5.34 -26.78 5.47
C GLU A 16 3.83 -26.58 5.68
N GLY A 17 3.45 -26.17 6.90
CA GLY A 17 2.05 -25.99 7.31
C GLY A 17 1.52 -27.04 8.30
N ASP A 18 2.22 -28.14 8.54
CA ASP A 18 1.81 -29.12 9.56
C ASP A 18 1.88 -28.52 10.98
N GLY A 19 0.78 -28.62 11.72
CA GLY A 19 0.64 -28.04 13.08
C GLY A 19 0.21 -26.57 13.12
N VAL A 20 0.07 -25.90 11.96
CA VAL A 20 -0.47 -24.55 11.90
C VAL A 20 -2.00 -24.63 11.94
N SER A 21 -2.62 -24.07 12.99
CA SER A 21 -4.08 -24.02 13.07
C SER A 21 -4.65 -23.11 11.97
N PRO A 22 -5.57 -23.59 11.12
CA PRO A 22 -6.23 -22.76 10.11
C PRO A 22 -6.96 -21.54 10.70
N ARG A 23 -7.32 -21.59 11.99
CA ARG A 23 -7.89 -20.44 12.71
C ARG A 23 -6.86 -19.33 12.94
N LEU A 24 -5.63 -19.69 13.30
CA LEU A 24 -4.56 -18.72 13.56
C LEU A 24 -4.15 -17.98 12.29
N GLU A 25 -4.11 -18.66 11.15
CA GLU A 25 -3.81 -18.02 9.86
C GLU A 25 -4.88 -17.00 9.45
N LYS A 26 -6.16 -17.36 9.57
CA LYS A 26 -7.28 -16.46 9.24
C LYS A 26 -7.26 -15.20 10.11
N THR A 27 -6.98 -15.35 11.42
CA THR A 27 -6.89 -14.22 12.35
C THR A 27 -5.69 -13.34 12.04
N ALA A 28 -4.51 -13.91 11.81
CA ALA A 28 -3.31 -13.14 11.43
C ALA A 28 -3.51 -12.37 10.12
N GLN A 29 -4.14 -12.99 9.12
CA GLN A 29 -4.49 -12.33 7.87
C GLN A 29 -5.48 -11.18 8.09
N GLN A 30 -6.54 -11.36 8.89
CA GLN A 30 -7.52 -10.32 9.19
C GLN A 30 -6.90 -9.13 9.94
N PHE A 31 -6.09 -9.37 10.98
CA PHE A 31 -5.38 -8.32 11.70
C PHE A 31 -4.44 -7.54 10.77
N SER A 32 -3.72 -8.24 9.88
CA SER A 32 -2.85 -7.59 8.90
C SER A 32 -3.63 -6.70 7.93
N LYS A 33 -4.82 -7.13 7.48
CA LYS A 33 -5.70 -6.33 6.60
C LYS A 33 -6.19 -5.07 7.30
N GLN A 34 -6.67 -5.17 8.54
CA GLN A 34 -7.14 -4.02 9.31
C GLN A 34 -6.01 -3.01 9.61
N ASN A 35 -4.84 -3.50 9.98
CA ASN A 35 -3.67 -2.64 10.21
C ASN A 35 -3.22 -1.91 8.94
N ASN A 36 -3.27 -2.59 7.78
CA ASN A 36 -2.95 -1.97 6.51
C ASN A 36 -3.96 -0.87 6.14
N GLN A 37 -5.26 -1.11 6.33
CA GLN A 37 -6.27 -0.07 6.09
C GLN A 37 -6.08 1.15 6.99
N ARG A 38 -5.76 0.94 8.27
CA ARG A 38 -5.47 2.04 9.20
C ARG A 38 -4.24 2.83 8.76
N LEU A 39 -3.17 2.12 8.38
CA LEU A 39 -1.96 2.75 7.84
C LEU A 39 -2.26 3.58 6.60
N CYS A 40 -3.01 3.04 5.65
CA CYS A 40 -3.39 3.75 4.43
C CYS A 40 -4.18 5.03 4.72
N ARG A 41 -5.15 4.97 5.64
CA ARG A 41 -5.93 6.17 6.05
C ARG A 41 -5.05 7.24 6.68
N GLN A 42 -4.13 6.84 7.56
CA GLN A 42 -3.20 7.78 8.19
C GLN A 42 -2.22 8.35 7.15
N ALA A 43 -1.69 7.51 6.27
CA ALA A 43 -0.80 7.91 5.20
C ALA A 43 -1.50 8.89 4.25
N GLN A 44 -2.76 8.65 3.88
CA GLN A 44 -3.53 9.55 3.02
C GLN A 44 -3.57 10.98 3.58
N LYS A 45 -3.85 11.14 4.88
CA LYS A 45 -3.86 12.45 5.53
C LYS A 45 -2.50 13.14 5.45
N TRP A 46 -1.43 12.42 5.75
CA TRP A 46 -0.08 13.00 5.75
C TRP A 46 0.49 13.23 4.36
N ILE A 47 0.15 12.39 3.39
CA ILE A 47 0.50 12.60 1.99
C ILE A 47 -0.22 13.84 1.48
N HIS A 48 -1.53 13.97 1.77
CA HIS A 48 -2.29 15.17 1.40
C HIS A 48 -1.68 16.43 2.01
N TYR A 49 -1.34 16.40 3.29
CA TYR A 49 -0.63 17.51 3.95
C TYR A 49 0.71 17.81 3.28
N ALA A 50 1.54 16.80 3.03
CA ALA A 50 2.86 16.97 2.43
C ALA A 50 2.80 17.57 1.02
N ILE A 51 1.88 17.12 0.16
CA ILE A 51 1.77 17.67 -1.19
C ILE A 51 1.28 19.12 -1.17
N GLN A 52 0.40 19.48 -0.22
CA GLN A 52 -0.09 20.84 -0.06
C GLN A 52 1.01 21.77 0.44
N GLU A 53 1.74 21.39 1.48
CA GLU A 53 2.87 22.18 2.00
C GLU A 53 3.99 22.39 0.98
N LEU A 54 4.21 21.42 0.10
CA LEU A 54 5.24 21.49 -0.94
C LEU A 54 4.78 22.25 -2.20
N GLY A 55 3.52 22.72 -2.27
CA GLY A 55 3.03 23.63 -3.30
C GLY A 55 2.10 23.02 -4.36
N LEU A 56 1.69 21.76 -4.22
CA LEU A 56 0.78 21.08 -5.15
C LEU A 56 -0.70 21.32 -4.80
N HIS A 57 -1.10 22.60 -4.69
CA HIS A 57 -2.39 22.99 -4.11
C HIS A 57 -3.63 22.57 -4.91
N HIS A 58 -3.52 22.50 -6.23
CA HIS A 58 -4.63 22.18 -7.13
C HIS A 58 -4.90 20.67 -7.27
N TRP A 59 -4.29 19.85 -6.43
CA TRP A 59 -4.38 18.40 -6.47
C TRP A 59 -4.79 17.84 -5.10
N THR A 60 -5.58 16.77 -5.14
CA THR A 60 -6.03 16.09 -3.93
C THR A 60 -5.72 14.60 -3.99
N VAL A 61 -5.55 13.99 -2.81
CA VAL A 61 -5.33 12.55 -2.67
C VAL A 61 -6.68 11.88 -2.50
N GLN A 62 -7.17 11.25 -3.56
CA GLN A 62 -8.45 10.53 -3.55
C GLN A 62 -8.36 9.27 -2.70
N ARG A 63 -7.29 8.50 -2.89
CA ARG A 63 -7.14 7.20 -2.23
C ARG A 63 -5.67 6.85 -2.03
N VAL A 64 -5.42 6.12 -0.94
CA VAL A 64 -4.15 5.43 -0.72
C VAL A 64 -4.42 3.97 -0.44
N ASN A 65 -3.80 3.09 -1.21
CA ASN A 65 -3.87 1.65 -1.08
C ASN A 65 -2.48 1.08 -0.84
N MET A 66 -2.40 -0.12 -0.27
CA MET A 66 -1.15 -0.87 -0.23
C MET A 66 -1.09 -1.76 -1.49
N SER A 67 0.08 -1.89 -2.10
CA SER A 67 0.30 -2.88 -3.15
C SER A 67 0.08 -4.31 -2.63
N ASP A 68 -0.22 -5.25 -3.52
CA ASP A 68 -0.48 -6.66 -3.15
C ASP A 68 0.70 -7.31 -2.41
N ASN A 69 1.93 -6.95 -2.80
CA ASN A 69 3.16 -7.38 -2.14
C ASN A 69 3.53 -6.57 -0.89
N ARG A 70 2.72 -5.56 -0.51
CA ARG A 70 2.90 -4.69 0.65
C ARG A 70 4.20 -3.87 0.69
N ALA A 71 4.93 -3.81 -0.43
CA ALA A 71 6.19 -3.09 -0.53
C ALA A 71 5.99 -1.59 -0.84
N ALA A 72 4.83 -1.22 -1.37
CA ALA A 72 4.53 0.13 -1.82
C ALA A 72 3.13 0.60 -1.39
N LEU A 73 2.97 1.91 -1.24
CA LEU A 73 1.68 2.58 -1.21
C LEU A 73 1.36 3.10 -2.62
N ILE A 74 0.18 2.74 -3.12
CA ILE A 74 -0.40 3.26 -4.35
C ILE A 74 -1.23 4.49 -3.97
N ILE A 75 -0.86 5.64 -4.52
CA ILE A 75 -1.44 6.94 -4.19
C ILE A 75 -2.17 7.44 -5.43
N GLU A 76 -3.49 7.52 -5.34
CA GLU A 76 -4.36 8.02 -6.39
C GLU A 76 -4.59 9.52 -6.17
N LEU A 77 -4.11 10.35 -7.09
CA LEU A 77 -4.33 11.79 -7.11
C LEU A 77 -5.34 12.17 -8.18
N ALA A 78 -6.18 13.15 -7.86
CA ALA A 78 -7.06 13.79 -8.83
C ALA A 78 -6.86 15.31 -8.79
N PRO A 79 -7.00 15.99 -9.92
CA PRO A 79 -6.98 17.44 -9.95
C PRO A 79 -8.31 17.97 -9.38
N LEU A 80 -8.28 19.17 -8.79
CA LEU A 80 -9.49 19.85 -8.30
C LEU A 80 -10.22 20.63 -9.42
N GLN A 81 -9.58 20.77 -10.58
CA GLN A 81 -10.09 21.47 -11.75
C GLN A 81 -9.74 20.65 -13.00
N PRO A 82 -10.43 20.84 -14.13
CA PRO A 82 -10.03 20.22 -15.39
C PRO A 82 -8.60 20.60 -15.75
N VAL A 83 -7.76 19.61 -16.05
CA VAL A 83 -6.35 19.80 -16.43
C VAL A 83 -6.10 19.13 -17.77
N ASN A 84 -5.11 19.65 -18.50
CA ASN A 84 -4.64 19.01 -19.73
C ASN A 84 -3.55 17.96 -19.45
N LEU A 85 -3.21 17.18 -20.48
CA LEU A 85 -2.20 16.12 -20.39
C LEU A 85 -0.79 16.67 -20.08
N SER A 86 -0.47 17.90 -20.49
CA SER A 86 0.82 18.53 -20.20
C SER A 86 0.98 18.79 -18.70
N GLU A 87 -0.06 19.31 -18.05
CA GLU A 87 -0.10 19.52 -16.60
C GLU A 87 0.02 18.20 -15.83
N VAL A 88 -0.65 17.14 -16.29
CA VAL A 88 -0.51 15.79 -15.71
C VAL A 88 0.94 15.32 -15.75
N GLN A 89 1.63 15.49 -16.88
CA GLN A 89 3.04 15.12 -17.01
C GLN A 89 3.96 15.96 -16.11
N GLN A 90 3.70 17.27 -16.01
CA GLN A 90 4.43 18.17 -15.11
C GLN A 90 4.27 17.73 -13.65
N VAL A 91 3.05 17.42 -13.24
CA VAL A 91 2.73 16.99 -11.87
C VAL A 91 3.35 15.63 -11.58
N HIS A 92 3.32 14.70 -12.53
CA HIS A 92 4.02 13.43 -12.39
C HIS A 92 5.53 13.64 -12.21
N GLY A 93 6.17 14.49 -13.02
CA GLY A 93 7.58 14.84 -12.88
C GLY A 93 7.91 15.49 -11.54
N TRP A 94 7.04 16.38 -11.07
CA TRP A 94 7.14 17.02 -9.77
C TRP A 94 7.04 15.99 -8.62
N LEU A 95 6.09 15.06 -8.68
CA LEU A 95 5.90 14.01 -7.66
C LEU A 95 7.11 13.09 -7.57
N GLN A 96 7.71 12.72 -8.70
CA GLN A 96 8.94 11.92 -8.74
C GLN A 96 10.11 12.68 -8.11
N SER A 97 10.28 13.95 -8.45
CA SER A 97 11.37 14.80 -7.94
C SER A 97 11.26 15.07 -6.44
N ASN A 98 10.04 15.15 -5.90
CA ASN A 98 9.76 15.44 -4.49
C ASN A 98 9.45 14.20 -3.65
N GLN A 99 9.49 13.00 -4.22
CA GLN A 99 9.10 11.76 -3.55
C GLN A 99 9.83 11.55 -2.22
N GLY A 100 11.12 11.86 -2.15
CA GLY A 100 11.92 11.75 -0.94
C GLY A 100 11.44 12.65 0.19
N GLN A 101 11.10 13.90 -0.14
CA GLN A 101 10.59 14.88 0.83
C GLN A 101 9.19 14.50 1.32
N ILE A 102 8.30 14.09 0.41
CA ILE A 102 6.96 13.60 0.77
C ILE A 102 7.09 12.39 1.70
N ARG A 103 7.99 11.43 1.41
CA ARG A 103 8.22 10.26 2.28
C ARG A 103 8.72 10.65 3.66
N ALA A 104 9.58 11.66 3.77
CA ALA A 104 10.09 12.15 5.05
C ALA A 104 8.96 12.72 5.93
N VAL A 105 8.13 13.61 5.38
CA VAL A 105 6.98 14.21 6.08
C VAL A 105 6.00 13.12 6.52
N VAL A 106 5.72 12.14 5.65
CA VAL A 106 4.82 11.03 5.99
C VAL A 106 5.42 10.13 7.07
N ALA A 107 6.74 9.86 7.03
CA ALA A 107 7.41 9.06 8.06
C ALA A 107 7.31 9.70 9.44
N GLU A 108 7.55 11.01 9.49
CA GLU A 108 7.43 11.82 10.70
C GLU A 108 5.99 11.82 11.24
N GLY A 109 5.01 12.11 10.37
CA GLY A 109 3.60 12.14 10.74
C GLY A 109 3.02 10.79 11.18
N LEU A 110 3.56 9.68 10.65
CA LEU A 110 3.20 8.32 11.08
C LEU A 110 3.98 7.85 12.31
N HIS A 111 4.97 8.61 12.78
CA HIS A 111 5.92 8.23 13.82
C HIS A 111 6.61 6.88 13.52
N ARG A 112 7.07 6.70 12.27
CA ARG A 112 7.73 5.47 11.82
C ARG A 112 9.13 5.76 11.31
N LYS A 113 10.07 4.84 11.60
CA LYS A 113 11.44 4.90 11.07
C LYS A 113 11.49 4.75 9.55
N SER A 114 10.56 4.00 8.97
CA SER A 114 10.46 3.79 7.54
C SER A 114 9.01 3.71 7.09
N VAL A 115 8.78 4.16 5.86
CA VAL A 115 7.49 4.11 5.16
C VAL A 115 7.73 3.33 3.86
N PRO A 116 6.77 2.51 3.39
CA PRO A 116 6.84 1.87 2.08
C PRO A 116 7.15 2.87 0.95
N SER A 117 7.61 2.37 -0.20
CA SER A 117 7.78 3.23 -1.38
C SER A 117 6.44 3.78 -1.87
N PHE A 118 6.46 4.87 -2.63
CA PHE A 118 5.26 5.48 -3.17
C PHE A 118 5.16 5.25 -4.66
N ASN A 119 3.98 4.81 -5.12
CA ASN A 119 3.63 4.74 -6.53
C ASN A 119 2.47 5.71 -6.76
N PHE A 120 2.71 6.74 -7.56
CA PHE A 120 1.69 7.76 -7.86
C PHE A 120 0.90 7.37 -9.10
N GLN A 121 -0.43 7.47 -8.99
CA GLN A 121 -1.38 7.30 -10.09
C GLN A 121 -2.21 8.57 -10.19
N ILE A 122 -2.19 9.22 -11.35
CA ILE A 122 -2.99 10.40 -11.61
C ILE A 122 -4.27 9.95 -12.32
N LEU A 123 -5.41 10.21 -11.69
CA LEU A 123 -6.73 10.01 -12.24
C LEU A 123 -7.11 11.25 -13.05
N MET A 124 -7.31 11.07 -14.34
CA MET A 124 -8.04 12.05 -15.15
C MET A 124 -9.51 11.70 -15.02
N GLU A 125 -10.38 12.69 -14.78
CA GLU A 125 -11.81 12.46 -14.95
C GLU A 125 -12.03 12.16 -16.44
N ASP A 126 -12.35 10.90 -16.75
CA ASP A 126 -13.00 10.59 -18.01
C ASP A 126 -14.40 11.23 -17.93
N GLU A 127 -14.72 12.07 -18.91
CA GLU A 127 -16.09 12.52 -19.20
C GLU A 127 -17.00 11.29 -19.41
N ASN A 128 -17.52 10.69 -18.35
CA ASN A 128 -18.55 9.66 -18.43
C ASN A 128 -19.28 9.50 -17.10
N TYR A 129 -20.23 10.40 -16.85
CA TYR A 129 -21.56 9.99 -16.40
C TYR A 129 -22.58 10.89 -17.10
N ALA A 130 -23.24 10.30 -18.10
CA ALA A 130 -24.47 10.78 -18.71
C ALA A 130 -25.65 10.67 -17.71
#